data_AF-A0A521ETB8-F1
#
_entry.id   AF-A0A521ETB8-F1
#
_cell.length_a   1.000
_cell.length_b   1.000
_cell.length_c   1.000
_cell.angle_alpha   90.00
_cell.angle_beta   90.00
_cell.angle_gamma   90.00
#
_symmetry.space_group_name_H-M   'P 1'
#
loop_
_entity.id
_entity.type
_entity.pdbx_description
1 polymer ?
#
loop_
_entity_poly.entity_id
_entity_poly.type
_entity_poly.pdbx_seq_one_letter_code
_entity_poly.pdbx_strand_id
1 'polypeptide(L)'
;MKKLLPFLFFIFLFPNLISAQKKVNKDILKSVDIKEIEEYIKNTHPDDPKKSVLKPKLIALKNAEWTKGARTAKPMEARPIISDIPKSIMRNPYSEDAEEFKKLIAETSAEHKEKTVKLLNAMFNEDITRKEAILLFKNNSDCNIVLRIEGKDYYNLAVPARGENFVVINKGSYTLSSNICDMKYISQKDIKKSIFVTIDNPRLPETEVKTTEKETSKAKESSKKRKTKK
;
A
#
# COMPACT_ATOMS: atom_id res chain seq x y z
N MET A 1 -5.62 -91.35 -31.11
CA MET A 1 -4.28 -90.85 -30.70
C MET A 1 -4.29 -89.33 -30.78
N LYS A 2 -3.84 -88.65 -29.71
CA LYS A 2 -2.97 -87.43 -29.65
C LYS A 2 -3.25 -86.28 -30.66
N LYS A 3 -3.30 -84.98 -30.34
CA LYS A 3 -2.93 -84.12 -29.20
C LYS A 3 -3.46 -82.68 -29.45
N LEU A 4 -3.53 -81.90 -28.37
CA LEU A 4 -3.88 -80.48 -28.23
C LEU A 4 -2.91 -79.46 -28.90
N LEU A 5 -3.49 -78.32 -29.36
CA LEU A 5 -3.09 -76.86 -29.31
C LEU A 5 -1.69 -76.44 -29.88
N PRO A 6 -1.45 -75.19 -30.41
CA PRO A 6 -1.96 -73.98 -29.76
C PRO A 6 -2.27 -72.65 -30.50
N PHE A 7 -3.12 -71.87 -29.83
CA PHE A 7 -3.08 -70.41 -29.55
C PHE A 7 -3.17 -69.32 -30.64
N LEU A 8 -3.96 -68.30 -30.24
CA LEU A 8 -3.77 -66.84 -30.39
C LEU A 8 -4.35 -66.10 -31.61
N PHE A 9 -5.10 -65.04 -31.26
CA PHE A 9 -5.52 -63.88 -32.05
C PHE A 9 -6.78 -63.97 -32.91
N PHE A 10 -7.94 -64.20 -32.29
CA PHE A 10 -9.22 -63.85 -32.91
C PHE A 10 -10.20 -63.21 -31.92
N ILE A 11 -9.75 -62.20 -31.16
CA ILE A 11 -10.63 -61.30 -30.40
C ILE A 11 -9.97 -59.93 -30.38
N PHE A 12 -10.20 -59.09 -31.40
CA PHE A 12 -10.14 -57.62 -31.28
C PHE A 12 -10.60 -56.93 -32.58
N LEU A 13 -11.87 -57.09 -32.95
CA LEU A 13 -12.52 -56.16 -33.88
C LEU A 13 -13.93 -55.86 -33.35
N PHE A 14 -13.97 -55.16 -32.21
CA PHE A 14 -15.17 -54.44 -31.78
C PHE A 14 -15.37 -53.23 -32.71
N PRO A 15 -16.54 -53.07 -33.35
CA PRO A 15 -16.86 -51.90 -34.13
C PRO A 15 -17.12 -50.70 -33.19
N ASN A 16 -16.41 -49.61 -33.46
CA ASN A 16 -16.78 -48.21 -33.26
C ASN A 16 -17.83 -47.89 -32.17
N LEU A 17 -17.37 -47.64 -30.94
CA LEU A 17 -18.06 -46.70 -30.05
C LEU A 17 -17.78 -45.27 -30.54
N ILE A 18 -18.73 -44.66 -31.26
CA ILE A 18 -18.83 -43.20 -31.38
C ILE A 18 -20.00 -42.76 -30.51
N SER A 19 -19.70 -42.33 -29.29
CA SER A 19 -20.65 -41.61 -28.44
C SER A 19 -19.93 -40.47 -27.72
N ALA A 20 -19.67 -39.39 -28.44
CA ALA A 20 -19.36 -38.07 -27.85
C ALA A 20 -19.49 -36.94 -28.88
N GLN A 21 -20.71 -36.60 -29.31
CA GLN A 21 -20.99 -35.23 -29.78
C GLN A 21 -21.88 -34.53 -28.75
N LYS A 22 -21.27 -34.17 -27.62
CA LYS A 22 -21.89 -33.30 -26.61
C LYS A 22 -21.91 -31.88 -27.17
N LYS A 23 -23.13 -31.43 -27.51
CA LYS A 23 -23.57 -30.04 -27.69
C LYS A 23 -22.77 -29.19 -28.68
N VAL A 24 -23.41 -28.97 -29.84
CA VAL A 24 -23.54 -27.69 -30.58
C VAL A 24 -22.37 -26.72 -30.42
N ASN A 25 -21.63 -26.51 -31.52
CA ASN A 25 -20.72 -25.38 -31.77
C ASN A 25 -21.40 -24.02 -31.47
N LYS A 26 -21.60 -23.68 -30.19
CA LYS A 26 -21.84 -22.31 -29.78
C LYS A 26 -20.48 -21.65 -29.70
N ASP A 27 -20.30 -20.65 -30.55
CA ASP A 27 -19.11 -19.81 -30.51
C ASP A 27 -19.03 -19.14 -29.13
N ILE A 28 -18.08 -19.59 -28.32
CA ILE A 28 -17.86 -19.09 -26.95
C ILE A 28 -17.65 -17.58 -26.93
N LEU A 29 -17.12 -17.00 -28.02
CA LEU A 29 -16.90 -15.56 -28.16
C LEU A 29 -18.21 -14.77 -28.11
N LYS A 30 -19.35 -15.39 -28.45
CA LYS A 30 -20.68 -14.79 -28.42
C LYS A 30 -21.44 -15.09 -27.13
N SER A 31 -21.00 -16.02 -26.30
CA SER A 31 -21.70 -16.36 -25.06
C SER A 31 -21.78 -15.16 -24.10
N VAL A 32 -22.89 -15.04 -23.39
CA VAL A 32 -23.17 -14.03 -22.36
C VAL A 32 -23.21 -14.69 -20.96
N ASP A 33 -23.16 -16.02 -20.89
CA ASP A 33 -23.18 -16.76 -19.64
C ASP A 33 -21.78 -16.73 -19.00
N ILE A 34 -21.70 -16.13 -17.80
CA ILE A 34 -20.47 -16.00 -17.02
C ILE A 34 -19.87 -17.37 -16.71
N LYS A 35 -20.70 -18.37 -16.38
CA LYS A 35 -20.22 -19.71 -15.98
C LYS A 35 -19.62 -20.46 -17.17
N GLU A 36 -20.23 -20.35 -18.34
CA GLU A 36 -19.75 -20.97 -19.58
C GLU A 36 -18.38 -20.40 -19.98
N ILE A 37 -18.22 -19.07 -19.88
CA ILE A 37 -16.94 -18.40 -20.18
C ILE A 37 -15.86 -18.75 -19.13
N GLU A 38 -16.21 -18.82 -17.85
CA GLU A 38 -15.29 -19.25 -16.79
C GLU A 38 -14.78 -20.68 -16.98
N GLU A 39 -15.70 -21.60 -17.24
CA GLU A 39 -15.39 -23.01 -17.45
C GLU A 39 -14.52 -23.20 -18.69
N TYR A 40 -14.81 -22.46 -19.77
CA TYR A 40 -13.95 -22.42 -20.95
C TYR A 40 -12.54 -21.92 -20.61
N ILE A 41 -12.41 -20.77 -19.93
CA ILE A 41 -11.08 -20.21 -19.59
C ILE A 41 -10.29 -21.16 -18.68
N LYS A 42 -10.97 -21.86 -17.76
CA LYS A 42 -10.36 -22.81 -16.82
C LYS A 42 -9.84 -24.07 -17.51
N ASN A 43 -10.60 -24.61 -18.46
CA ASN A 43 -10.31 -25.90 -19.08
C ASN A 43 -9.40 -25.79 -20.33
N THR A 44 -9.25 -24.59 -20.90
CA THR A 44 -8.49 -24.39 -22.14
C THR A 44 -7.01 -24.07 -21.86
N HIS A 45 -6.11 -24.32 -22.83
CA HIS A 45 -4.67 -24.05 -22.71
C HIS A 45 -4.38 -22.56 -22.41
N PRO A 46 -3.33 -22.21 -21.64
CA PRO A 46 -2.95 -20.82 -21.35
C PRO A 46 -2.79 -19.94 -22.60
N ASP A 47 -2.25 -20.50 -23.69
CA ASP A 47 -1.93 -19.77 -24.94
C ASP A 47 -3.05 -19.72 -25.98
N ASP A 48 -4.29 -20.07 -25.63
CA ASP A 48 -5.41 -19.97 -26.58
C ASP A 48 -5.71 -18.49 -26.94
N PRO A 49 -5.69 -18.11 -28.23
CA PRO A 49 -5.99 -16.75 -28.66
C PRO A 49 -7.35 -16.24 -28.18
N LYS A 50 -8.36 -17.11 -28.01
CA LYS A 50 -9.71 -16.72 -27.56
C LYS A 50 -9.72 -16.20 -26.12
N LYS A 51 -8.77 -16.62 -25.27
CA LYS A 51 -8.68 -16.14 -23.88
C LYS A 51 -8.39 -14.65 -23.79
N SER A 52 -7.65 -14.09 -24.75
CA SER A 52 -7.33 -12.66 -24.80
C SER A 52 -8.60 -11.79 -24.87
N VAL A 53 -9.62 -12.26 -25.58
CA VAL A 53 -10.92 -11.58 -25.74
C VAL A 53 -11.90 -11.95 -24.63
N LEU A 54 -11.92 -13.22 -24.23
CA LEU A 54 -12.85 -13.73 -23.21
C LEU A 54 -12.56 -13.20 -21.80
N LYS A 55 -11.29 -12.97 -21.44
CA LYS A 55 -10.92 -12.44 -20.11
C LYS A 55 -11.50 -11.03 -19.84
N PRO A 56 -11.27 -10.01 -20.69
CA PRO A 56 -11.92 -8.71 -20.55
C PRO A 56 -13.45 -8.81 -20.57
N LYS A 57 -14.01 -9.63 -21.47
CA LYS A 57 -15.46 -9.84 -21.57
C LYS A 57 -16.06 -10.41 -20.28
N LEU A 58 -15.42 -11.40 -19.68
CA LEU A 58 -15.83 -11.99 -18.42
C LEU A 58 -15.85 -10.95 -17.28
N ILE A 59 -14.84 -10.08 -17.22
CA ILE A 59 -14.78 -8.99 -16.24
C ILE A 59 -15.94 -8.02 -16.45
N ALA A 60 -16.20 -7.61 -17.70
CA ALA A 60 -17.31 -6.72 -18.03
C ALA A 60 -18.67 -7.31 -17.63
N LEU A 61 -18.91 -8.60 -17.92
CA LEU A 61 -20.15 -9.29 -17.55
C LEU A 61 -20.34 -9.38 -16.03
N LYS A 62 -19.28 -9.73 -15.29
CA LYS A 62 -19.31 -9.74 -13.81
C LYS A 62 -19.58 -8.35 -13.22
N ASN A 63 -18.96 -7.31 -13.77
CA ASN A 63 -19.19 -5.94 -13.33
C ASN A 63 -20.63 -5.49 -13.67
N ALA A 64 -21.16 -5.88 -14.82
CA ALA A 64 -22.53 -5.61 -15.22
C ALA A 64 -23.56 -6.34 -14.34
N GLU A 65 -23.27 -7.55 -13.87
CA GLU A 65 -24.11 -8.23 -12.87
C GLU A 65 -24.00 -7.60 -11.49
N TRP A 66 -22.78 -7.22 -11.08
CA TRP A 66 -22.54 -6.56 -9.80
C TRP A 66 -23.26 -5.20 -9.71
N THR A 67 -23.17 -4.37 -10.77
CA THR A 67 -23.85 -3.06 -10.84
C THR A 67 -25.37 -3.15 -10.81
N LYS A 68 -25.96 -4.32 -11.11
CA LYS A 68 -27.40 -4.57 -10.99
C LYS A 68 -27.86 -4.83 -9.55
N GLY A 69 -26.95 -4.82 -8.57
CA GLY A 69 -27.30 -4.83 -7.14
C GLY A 69 -27.98 -6.12 -6.67
N ALA A 70 -27.69 -7.25 -7.30
CA ALA A 70 -28.26 -8.53 -6.89
C ALA A 70 -27.92 -8.83 -5.42
N ARG A 71 -28.90 -9.23 -4.62
CA ARG A 71 -28.72 -9.54 -3.18
C ARG A 71 -27.70 -10.65 -2.91
N THR A 72 -27.35 -11.44 -3.94
CA THR A 72 -26.37 -12.53 -3.91
C THR A 72 -25.03 -12.15 -4.55
N ALA A 73 -24.84 -10.89 -4.95
CA ALA A 73 -23.60 -10.42 -5.54
C ALA A 73 -22.48 -10.46 -4.48
N LYS A 74 -21.42 -11.22 -4.77
CA LYS A 74 -20.21 -11.19 -3.95
C LYS A 74 -19.55 -9.81 -4.14
N PRO A 75 -19.11 -9.13 -3.06
CA PRO A 75 -18.36 -7.89 -3.20
C PRO A 75 -17.11 -8.16 -4.03
N MET A 76 -16.75 -7.22 -4.90
CA MET A 76 -15.55 -7.32 -5.72
C MET A 76 -14.34 -7.52 -4.81
N GLU A 77 -13.65 -8.66 -4.97
CA GLU A 77 -12.45 -8.93 -4.21
C GLU A 77 -11.41 -7.86 -4.52
N ALA A 78 -10.89 -7.21 -3.47
CA ALA A 78 -9.82 -6.24 -3.60
C ALA A 78 -8.64 -6.89 -4.34
N ARG A 79 -8.40 -6.45 -5.57
CA ARG A 79 -7.21 -6.84 -6.33
C ARG A 79 -6.10 -5.92 -5.86
N PRO A 80 -5.02 -6.42 -5.24
CA PRO A 80 -3.87 -5.58 -4.98
C PRO A 80 -3.37 -5.08 -6.34
N ILE A 81 -3.36 -3.77 -6.54
CA ILE A 81 -2.61 -3.16 -7.65
C ILE A 81 -1.16 -3.30 -7.23
N ILE A 82 -0.58 -4.49 -7.44
CA ILE A 82 0.85 -4.64 -7.45
C ILE A 82 1.28 -3.99 -8.76
N SER A 83 1.42 -2.67 -8.75
CA SER A 83 2.24 -2.02 -9.76
C SER A 83 3.63 -2.61 -9.57
N ASP A 84 4.03 -3.51 -10.45
CA ASP A 84 5.40 -4.00 -10.52
C ASP A 84 6.31 -2.77 -10.46
N ILE A 85 7.05 -2.62 -9.36
CA ILE A 85 7.91 -1.47 -9.16
C ILE A 85 8.92 -1.49 -10.31
N PRO A 86 8.90 -0.51 -11.23
CA PRO A 86 9.76 -0.57 -12.38
C PRO A 86 11.22 -0.62 -11.93
N LYS A 87 11.99 -1.56 -12.48
CA LYS A 87 13.41 -1.81 -12.13
C LYS A 87 14.27 -0.53 -12.19
N SER A 88 13.82 0.49 -12.94
CA SER A 88 14.46 1.80 -13.07
C SER A 88 14.43 2.68 -11.81
N ILE A 89 13.65 2.33 -10.78
CA ILE A 89 13.62 3.06 -9.50
C ILE A 89 14.77 2.61 -8.58
N MET A 90 15.35 1.42 -8.82
CA MET A 90 16.47 0.92 -8.03
C MET A 90 17.80 1.41 -8.60
N ARG A 91 18.51 2.26 -7.86
CA ARG A 91 19.82 2.79 -8.26
C ARG A 91 20.89 1.70 -8.51
N ASN A 92 20.77 0.53 -7.89
CA ASN A 92 21.61 -0.63 -8.18
C ASN A 92 20.83 -1.95 -7.99
N PRO A 93 20.49 -2.68 -9.06
CA PRO A 93 19.67 -3.89 -8.99
C PRO A 93 20.42 -5.14 -8.49
N TYR A 94 21.74 -5.04 -8.26
CA TYR A 94 22.64 -6.13 -7.87
C TYR A 94 23.27 -5.96 -6.46
N SER A 95 22.81 -5.01 -5.65
CA SER A 95 23.24 -4.93 -4.25
C SER A 95 22.49 -5.96 -3.39
N GLU A 96 23.11 -6.40 -2.29
CA GLU A 96 22.51 -7.28 -1.28
C GLU A 96 21.16 -6.70 -0.78
N ASP A 97 21.12 -5.38 -0.55
CA ASP A 97 19.90 -4.63 -0.20
C ASP A 97 18.78 -4.75 -1.25
N ALA A 98 19.14 -4.89 -2.54
CA ALA A 98 18.17 -5.02 -3.61
C ALA A 98 17.57 -6.42 -3.68
N GLU A 99 18.31 -7.44 -3.25
CA GLU A 99 17.81 -8.82 -3.13
C GLU A 99 16.92 -8.97 -1.89
N GLU A 100 17.30 -8.35 -0.78
CA GLU A 100 16.48 -8.28 0.43
C GLU A 100 15.17 -7.52 0.17
N PHE A 101 15.22 -6.38 -0.53
CA PHE A 101 14.03 -5.66 -0.95
C PHE A 101 13.12 -6.49 -1.87
N LYS A 102 13.69 -7.21 -2.85
CA LYS A 102 12.91 -8.12 -3.71
C LYS A 102 12.25 -9.24 -2.90
N LYS A 103 12.95 -9.79 -1.90
CA LYS A 103 12.43 -10.84 -1.01
C LYS A 103 11.27 -10.31 -0.15
N LEU A 104 11.44 -9.14 0.44
CA LEU A 104 10.42 -8.46 1.25
C LEU A 104 9.19 -8.04 0.45
N ILE A 105 9.32 -7.79 -0.86
CA ILE A 105 8.18 -7.52 -1.75
C ILE A 105 7.52 -8.82 -2.24
N ALA A 106 8.28 -9.87 -2.54
CA ALA A 106 7.74 -11.14 -3.05
C ALA A 106 6.91 -11.92 -2.01
N GLU A 107 7.25 -11.81 -0.72
CA GLU A 107 6.61 -12.55 0.38
C GLU A 107 5.16 -12.11 0.69
N THR A 108 4.65 -11.09 -0.01
CA THR A 108 3.58 -10.26 0.57
C THR A 108 2.20 -10.34 -0.09
N SER A 109 2.01 -11.09 -1.19
CA SER A 109 0.73 -11.00 -1.93
C SER A 109 -0.53 -11.44 -1.16
N ALA A 110 -0.44 -12.49 -0.34
CA ALA A 110 -1.57 -12.97 0.48
C ALA A 110 -1.62 -12.27 1.86
N GLU A 111 -0.46 -12.09 2.49
CA GLU A 111 -0.36 -11.41 3.79
C GLU A 111 -0.73 -9.93 3.74
N HIS A 112 -0.52 -9.27 2.59
CA HIS A 112 -0.94 -7.89 2.39
C HIS A 112 -2.44 -7.73 2.55
N LYS A 113 -3.26 -8.71 2.15
CA LYS A 113 -4.71 -8.61 2.30
C LYS A 113 -5.08 -8.57 3.78
N GLU A 114 -4.50 -9.45 4.59
CA GLU A 114 -4.75 -9.49 6.02
C GLU A 114 -4.19 -8.26 6.75
N LYS A 115 -2.96 -7.85 6.42
CA LYS A 115 -2.33 -6.64 6.97
C LYS A 115 -3.08 -5.37 6.55
N THR A 116 -3.57 -5.29 5.32
CA THR A 116 -4.39 -4.18 4.82
C THR A 116 -5.75 -4.16 5.49
N VAL A 117 -6.43 -5.29 5.64
CA VAL A 117 -7.71 -5.38 6.37
C VAL A 117 -7.52 -5.02 7.85
N LYS A 118 -6.45 -5.48 8.49
CA LYS A 118 -6.09 -5.12 9.87
C LYS A 118 -5.83 -3.62 10.02
N LEU A 119 -5.10 -3.03 9.08
CA LEU A 119 -4.84 -1.59 9.01
C LEU A 119 -6.12 -0.79 8.80
N LEU A 120 -6.96 -1.19 7.83
CA LEU A 120 -8.23 -0.54 7.54
C LEU A 120 -9.14 -0.57 8.77
N ASN A 121 -9.28 -1.73 9.41
CA ASN A 121 -10.07 -1.89 10.62
C ASN A 121 -9.51 -1.09 11.80
N ALA A 122 -8.19 -0.91 11.89
CA ALA A 122 -7.57 -0.06 12.92
C ALA A 122 -7.76 1.45 12.65
N MET A 123 -7.85 1.86 11.38
CA MET A 123 -8.13 3.24 10.98
C MET A 123 -9.61 3.61 11.18
N PHE A 124 -10.53 2.70 10.85
CA PHE A 124 -11.98 2.97 10.86
C PHE A 124 -12.66 2.66 12.20
N ASN A 125 -12.14 1.71 12.97
CA ASN A 125 -12.64 1.43 14.32
C ASN A 125 -11.71 2.09 15.35
N GLU A 126 -11.89 3.39 15.58
CA GLU A 126 -11.30 4.11 16.72
C GLU A 126 -11.93 3.65 18.05
N ASP A 127 -11.88 2.36 18.36
CA ASP A 127 -12.25 1.86 19.67
C ASP A 127 -11.20 2.32 20.69
N ILE A 128 -11.66 3.07 21.70
CA ILE A 128 -10.85 3.56 22.83
C ILE A 128 -10.11 2.40 23.54
N THR A 129 -10.63 1.18 23.42
CA THR A 129 -10.15 -0.06 24.06
C THR A 129 -8.90 -0.67 23.42
N ARG A 130 -8.57 -0.36 22.16
CA ARG A 130 -7.39 -0.92 21.49
C ARG A 130 -6.11 -0.32 22.08
N LYS A 131 -5.08 -1.14 22.26
CA LYS A 131 -3.78 -0.70 22.78
C LYS A 131 -2.93 -0.01 21.73
N GLU A 132 -3.21 -0.22 20.46
CA GLU A 132 -2.49 0.33 19.32
C GLU A 132 -3.15 1.63 18.83
N ALA A 133 -2.36 2.54 18.29
CA ALA A 133 -2.76 3.79 17.65
C ALA A 133 -1.87 4.04 16.42
N ILE A 134 -2.40 4.75 15.43
CA ILE A 134 -1.67 5.04 14.19
C ILE A 134 -1.08 6.45 14.29
N LEU A 135 0.23 6.57 14.11
CA LEU A 135 0.91 7.84 13.92
C LEU A 135 1.18 7.99 12.44
N LEU A 136 0.44 8.88 11.78
CA LEU A 136 0.68 9.28 10.40
C LEU A 136 1.49 10.58 10.41
N PHE A 137 2.65 10.55 9.76
CA PHE A 137 3.56 11.68 9.67
C PHE A 137 3.64 12.16 8.23
N LYS A 138 3.28 13.43 8.00
CA LYS A 138 3.35 14.11 6.71
C LYS A 138 4.49 15.10 6.71
N ASN A 139 5.40 14.89 5.77
CA ASN A 139 6.55 15.75 5.53
C ASN A 139 6.23 16.68 4.36
N ASN A 140 5.87 17.93 4.64
CA ASN A 140 5.74 18.96 3.61
C ASN A 140 7.08 19.67 3.32
N SER A 141 8.15 19.32 4.04
CA SER A 141 9.46 19.91 3.81
C SER A 141 10.11 19.38 2.53
N ASP A 142 11.11 20.10 2.05
CA ASP A 142 11.90 19.72 0.87
C ASP A 142 13.02 18.71 1.18
N CYS A 143 13.19 18.31 2.44
CA CYS A 143 14.23 17.40 2.88
C CYS A 143 13.66 16.02 3.25
N ASN A 144 14.48 14.96 3.11
CA ASN A 144 14.13 13.66 3.64
C ASN A 144 14.29 13.65 5.17
N ILE A 145 13.28 13.14 5.87
CA ILE A 145 13.20 13.18 7.34
C ILE A 145 13.30 11.75 7.88
N VAL A 146 14.05 11.58 8.97
CA VAL A 146 14.01 10.36 9.79
C VAL A 146 13.42 10.73 11.15
N LEU A 147 12.18 10.31 11.39
CA LEU A 147 11.49 10.52 12.66
C LEU A 147 11.85 9.38 13.63
N ARG A 148 12.39 9.74 14.78
CA ARG A 148 12.64 8.83 15.91
C ARG A 148 11.55 9.02 16.93
N ILE A 149 10.92 7.92 17.33
CA ILE A 149 9.80 7.89 18.25
C ILE A 149 10.27 7.10 19.45
N GLU A 150 10.52 7.80 20.56
CA GLU A 150 11.12 7.23 21.76
C GLU A 150 10.10 7.22 22.90
N GLY A 151 9.79 6.05 23.44
CA GLY A 151 8.90 5.93 24.60
C GLY A 151 9.12 4.59 25.29
N LYS A 152 8.05 3.81 25.47
CA LYS A 152 8.17 2.42 25.93
C LYS A 152 8.86 1.54 24.89
N ASP A 153 8.45 1.71 23.64
CA ASP A 153 9.01 1.07 22.47
C ASP A 153 9.72 2.14 21.62
N TYR A 154 10.69 1.73 20.81
CA TYR A 154 11.49 2.63 19.97
C TYR A 154 11.18 2.37 18.48
N TYR A 155 10.81 3.41 17.75
CA TYR A 155 10.48 3.31 16.33
C TYR A 155 11.25 4.34 15.51
N ASN A 156 11.72 3.93 14.33
CA ASN A 156 12.29 4.82 13.33
C ASN A 156 11.36 4.82 12.11
N LEU A 157 10.93 6.01 11.68
CA LEU A 157 10.10 6.18 10.51
C LEU A 157 10.82 7.10 9.51
N ALA A 158 11.16 6.55 8.34
CA ALA A 158 11.71 7.33 7.24
C ALA A 158 10.58 7.95 6.42
N VAL A 159 10.61 9.27 6.21
CA VAL A 159 9.59 10.01 5.47
C VAL A 159 10.26 10.86 4.39
N PRO A 160 10.01 10.57 3.10
CA PRO A 160 10.63 11.33 2.01
C PRO A 160 10.14 12.77 1.96
N ALA A 161 10.90 13.65 1.31
CA ALA A 161 10.50 15.03 1.03
C ALA A 161 9.14 15.08 0.32
N ARG A 162 8.26 16.00 0.75
CA ARG A 162 6.88 16.16 0.24
C ARG A 162 6.05 14.87 0.24
N GLY A 163 6.37 13.92 1.12
CA GLY A 163 5.68 12.63 1.25
C GLY A 163 5.06 12.42 2.62
N GLU A 164 4.49 11.23 2.82
CA GLU A 164 3.92 10.82 4.10
C GLU A 164 4.26 9.36 4.38
N ASN A 165 4.32 9.02 5.66
CA ASN A 165 4.47 7.64 6.10
C ASN A 165 3.77 7.46 7.45
N PHE A 166 3.40 6.23 7.79
CA PHE A 166 2.73 5.93 9.05
C PHE A 166 3.38 4.77 9.77
N VAL A 167 3.16 4.73 11.08
CA VAL A 167 3.57 3.61 11.94
C VAL A 167 2.45 3.31 12.93
N VAL A 168 2.25 2.01 13.19
CA VAL A 168 1.33 1.55 14.22
C VAL A 168 2.15 1.36 15.50
N ILE A 169 1.79 2.10 16.55
CA ILE A 169 2.51 2.11 17.83
C ILE A 169 1.53 1.92 18.98
N ASN A 170 2.02 1.45 20.12
CA ASN A 170 1.21 1.33 21.32
C ASN A 170 0.84 2.71 21.87
N LYS A 171 -0.34 2.86 22.46
CA LYS A 171 -0.77 4.08 23.15
C LYS A 171 0.14 4.33 24.35
N GLY A 172 0.56 5.58 24.52
CA GLY A 172 1.50 5.98 25.55
C GLY A 172 2.12 7.35 25.31
N SER A 173 3.04 7.71 26.18
CA SER A 173 3.83 8.95 26.07
C SER A 173 5.09 8.70 25.26
N TYR A 174 5.31 9.50 24.22
CA TYR A 174 6.48 9.39 23.35
C TYR A 174 7.14 10.76 23.14
N THR A 175 8.44 10.74 22.92
CA THR A 175 9.23 11.86 22.45
C THR A 175 9.53 11.64 20.97
N LEU A 176 9.00 12.51 20.14
CA LEU A 176 9.27 12.58 18.72
C LEU A 176 10.51 13.45 18.52
N SER A 177 11.57 12.89 17.95
CA SER A 177 12.77 13.64 17.59
C SER A 177 13.13 13.43 16.12
N SER A 178 13.55 14.50 15.46
CA SER A 178 13.99 14.43 14.07
C SER A 178 14.88 15.61 13.69
N ASN A 179 15.61 15.46 12.58
CA ASN A 179 16.33 16.55 11.94
C ASN A 179 15.57 16.93 10.66
N ILE A 180 15.09 18.17 10.59
CA ILE A 180 14.35 18.71 9.44
C ILE A 180 15.19 19.83 8.83
N CYS A 181 15.73 19.58 7.65
CA CYS A 181 16.59 20.52 6.92
C CYS A 181 17.63 21.19 7.83
N ASP A 182 18.42 20.37 8.53
CA ASP A 182 19.50 20.76 9.46
C ASP A 182 19.04 21.35 10.81
N MET A 183 17.74 21.46 11.06
CA MET A 183 17.20 21.88 12.35
C MET A 183 16.68 20.70 13.18
N LYS A 184 16.99 20.68 14.48
CA LYS A 184 16.47 19.67 15.39
C LYS A 184 15.03 19.99 15.80
N TYR A 185 14.14 19.05 15.56
CA TYR A 185 12.78 19.03 16.08
C TYR A 185 12.68 18.02 17.20
N ILE A 186 12.13 18.44 18.33
CA ILE A 186 11.83 17.58 19.48
C ILE A 186 10.44 17.96 19.98
N SER A 187 9.55 16.98 20.13
CA SER A 187 8.22 17.18 20.68
C SER A 187 7.79 15.99 21.51
N GLN A 188 7.32 16.24 22.73
CA GLN A 188 6.70 15.22 23.57
C GLN A 188 5.20 15.14 23.25
N LYS A 189 4.69 13.94 22.97
CA LYS A 189 3.30 13.68 22.59
C LYS A 189 2.74 12.49 23.37
N ASP A 190 1.57 12.69 23.96
CA ASP A 190 0.76 11.62 24.56
C ASP A 190 -0.22 11.06 23.53
N ILE A 191 0.04 9.84 23.08
CA ILE A 191 -0.69 9.18 22.00
C ILE A 191 -1.77 8.31 22.62
N LYS A 192 -2.95 8.92 22.85
CA LYS A 192 -4.15 8.21 23.34
C LYS A 192 -5.05 7.70 22.21
N LYS A 193 -4.94 8.31 21.04
CA LYS A 193 -5.68 8.01 19.80
C LYS A 193 -4.73 8.11 18.63
N SER A 194 -5.16 7.69 17.44
CA SER A 194 -4.40 7.91 16.21
C SER A 194 -4.18 9.41 16.01
N ILE A 195 -2.96 9.79 15.64
CA ILE A 195 -2.57 11.20 15.46
C ILE A 195 -1.97 11.42 14.08
N PHE A 196 -2.19 12.64 13.58
CA PHE A 196 -1.58 13.15 12.37
C PHE A 196 -0.60 14.26 12.71
N VAL A 197 0.66 14.10 12.31
CA VAL A 197 1.71 15.09 12.53
C VAL A 197 2.17 15.59 11.18
N THR A 198 2.07 16.90 10.95
CA THR A 198 2.59 17.54 9.74
C THR A 198 3.76 18.42 10.11
N ILE A 199 4.84 18.34 9.34
CA ILE A 199 5.98 19.24 9.45
C ILE A 199 6.21 19.95 8.11
N ASP A 200 6.39 21.26 8.19
CA ASP A 200 6.72 22.14 7.07
C ASP A 200 8.21 22.55 7.10
N ASN A 201 8.66 23.22 6.04
CA ASN A 201 10.01 23.77 6.00
C ASN A 201 10.26 24.71 7.20
N PRO A 202 11.43 24.60 7.83
CA PRO A 202 11.82 25.51 8.88
C PRO A 202 11.89 26.93 8.33
N ARG A 203 11.17 27.87 8.94
CA ARG A 203 11.35 29.28 8.62
C ARG A 203 12.62 29.75 9.30
N LEU A 204 13.52 30.35 8.53
CA LEU A 204 14.57 31.18 9.10
C LEU A 204 13.87 32.28 9.93
N PRO A 205 14.32 32.57 11.15
CA PRO A 205 13.74 33.66 11.92
C PRO A 205 13.92 34.94 11.11
N GLU A 206 12.81 35.46 10.58
CA GLU A 206 12.75 36.79 10.00
C GLU A 206 13.28 37.75 11.06
N THR A 207 14.41 38.40 10.76
CA THR A 207 14.94 39.46 11.60
C THR A 207 13.81 40.49 11.73
N GLU A 208 13.30 40.69 12.94
CA GLU A 208 12.31 41.72 13.24
C GLU A 208 12.89 43.09 12.84
N VAL A 209 12.62 43.53 11.61
CA VAL A 209 12.73 44.94 11.24
C VAL A 209 11.51 45.62 11.85
N LYS A 210 11.60 45.90 13.15
CA LYS A 210 10.73 46.86 13.82
C LYS A 210 11.08 48.25 13.26
N THR A 211 10.34 48.65 12.24
CA THR A 211 10.10 50.05 11.88
C THR A 211 9.82 50.85 13.13
N THR A 212 10.79 51.67 13.53
CA THR A 212 10.64 52.63 14.61
C THR A 212 10.47 54.00 13.95
N GLU A 213 9.22 54.42 13.72
CA GLU A 213 8.91 55.83 13.53
C GLU A 213 8.02 56.32 14.68
N LYS A 214 8.67 57.17 15.49
CA LYS A 214 8.15 58.38 16.15
C LYS A 214 6.81 58.28 16.89
N GLU A 215 6.93 58.27 18.21
CA GLU A 215 6.17 59.22 19.03
C GLU A 215 7.12 59.97 19.97
N THR A 216 7.24 61.27 19.70
CA THR A 216 7.92 62.25 20.55
C THR A 216 6.87 62.85 21.49
N SER A 217 7.08 62.79 22.81
CA SER A 217 6.71 63.91 23.69
C SER A 217 7.25 63.79 25.13
N LYS A 218 7.79 64.94 25.57
CA LYS A 218 7.90 65.46 26.95
C LYS A 218 8.96 64.91 27.93
N ALA A 219 10.13 65.56 27.86
CA ALA A 219 10.69 66.47 28.88
C ALA A 219 10.48 66.17 30.39
N LYS A 220 11.61 65.98 31.10
CA LYS A 220 12.07 66.72 32.31
C LYS A 220 13.45 66.14 32.71
N GLU A 221 14.55 66.86 32.53
CA GLU A 221 15.11 67.92 33.39
C GLU A 221 16.04 67.38 34.52
N SER A 222 17.31 67.83 34.43
CA SER A 222 18.37 67.80 35.46
C SER A 222 18.92 66.40 35.83
N SER A 223 20.21 66.15 36.07
CA SER A 223 21.28 67.01 36.59
C SER A 223 22.68 66.37 36.39
N LYS A 224 23.63 67.20 35.93
CA LYS A 224 25.00 67.38 36.45
C LYS A 224 25.94 66.17 36.72
N LYS A 225 26.98 66.12 35.88
CA LYS A 225 28.43 66.03 36.20
C LYS A 225 28.88 65.20 37.43
N ARG A 226 29.72 64.19 37.17
CA ARG A 226 31.01 63.98 37.87
C ARG A 226 31.95 63.11 37.02
N LYS A 227 32.93 63.73 36.36
CA LYS A 227 34.39 63.65 36.61
C LYS A 227 35.00 62.24 36.45
N THR A 228 35.66 61.93 35.34
CA THR A 228 37.12 62.05 35.02
C THR A 228 38.05 61.04 35.69
N LYS A 229 39.02 60.57 34.88
CA LYS A 229 40.23 59.76 35.11
C LYS A 229 39.98 58.24 35.03
N LYS A 230 40.73 57.51 34.22
CA LYS A 230 42.16 57.64 33.89
C LYS A 230 42.45 57.19 32.47
#